data_AF-A0A7L1ALA9-F1
#
_entry.id   AF-A0A7L1ALA9-F1
#
_cell.length_a   1.000
_cell.length_b   1.000
_cell.length_c   1.000
_cell.angle_alpha   90.00
_cell.angle_beta   90.00
_cell.angle_gamma   90.00
#
_symmetry.space_group_name_H-M   'P 1'
#
loop_
_entity.id
_entity.type
_entity.pdbx_description
1 polymer ?
#
loop_
_entity_poly.entity_id
_entity_poly.type
_entity_poly.pdbx_seq_one_letter_code
_entity_poly.pdbx_strand_id
1 'polypeptide(L)'
;VGVSLRSGVPARLLRAGPRAVRGRGGCGGSQTAAAAPRLKKFAIYRWDPDKPGDKPRMQTYEVDLNKCGPMVLDALIKIKNEMDSTLTFRRSCREGICGSCAMNIAGGNTLACIKKIDGDLTKVTKIYPLPHMYVVKDLVPDLSNFYAQYKSIEPYLKKKDESKEGKEQYLQSIEDRQKL
;
A
#
# COMPACT_ATOMS: atom_id res chain seq x y z
N VAL A 1 57.45 0.10 3.39
CA VAL A 1 58.54 -0.26 2.45
C VAL A 1 57.87 -0.77 1.18
N GLY A 2 58.16 -0.16 0.02
CA GLY A 2 57.57 -0.49 -1.30
C GLY A 2 57.82 -1.95 -1.71
N VAL A 3 57.28 -2.46 -2.81
CA VAL A 3 57.66 -2.13 -4.21
C VAL A 3 56.66 -2.91 -5.10
N SER A 4 55.78 -2.25 -5.86
CA SER A 4 55.87 -1.98 -7.31
C SER A 4 56.46 -3.10 -8.18
N LEU A 5 55.63 -3.78 -8.97
CA LEU A 5 56.08 -4.50 -10.17
C LEU A 5 55.29 -4.03 -11.40
N ARG A 6 55.96 -3.19 -12.19
CA ARG A 6 55.70 -3.00 -13.63
C ARG A 6 56.35 -4.16 -14.38
N SER A 7 55.70 -4.65 -15.42
CA SER A 7 56.40 -5.04 -16.64
C SER A 7 55.40 -5.04 -17.80
N GLY A 8 55.80 -4.43 -18.91
CA GLY A 8 55.03 -4.37 -20.13
C GLY A 8 55.77 -5.00 -21.30
N VAL A 9 54.98 -5.20 -22.37
CA VAL A 9 55.33 -5.20 -23.80
C VAL A 9 56.08 -6.48 -24.27
N PRO A 10 55.98 -6.99 -25.53
CA PRO A 10 55.39 -6.42 -26.76
C PRO A 10 54.37 -7.28 -27.53
N ALA A 11 53.69 -6.58 -28.43
CA ALA A 11 52.90 -7.11 -29.53
C ALA A 11 53.76 -7.66 -30.68
N ARG A 12 53.26 -8.72 -31.36
CA ARG A 12 53.54 -8.95 -32.79
C ARG A 12 52.45 -9.79 -33.46
N LEU A 13 51.69 -9.10 -34.31
CA LEU A 13 51.22 -9.47 -35.66
C LEU A 13 51.20 -10.96 -36.07
N LEU A 14 50.03 -11.48 -36.52
CA LEU A 14 49.75 -11.74 -37.94
C LEU A 14 48.44 -12.53 -38.21
N ARG A 15 47.80 -12.12 -39.32
CA ARG A 15 46.88 -12.83 -40.22
C ARG A 15 45.38 -12.90 -39.88
N ALA A 16 44.68 -11.94 -40.48
CA ALA A 16 43.26 -12.01 -40.82
C ALA A 16 42.99 -13.09 -41.87
N GLY A 17 41.98 -13.92 -41.63
CA GLY A 17 41.31 -14.76 -42.62
C GLY A 17 39.80 -14.53 -42.53
N PRO A 18 39.05 -14.54 -43.65
CA PRO A 18 37.64 -14.18 -43.63
C PRO A 18 36.83 -15.37 -43.10
N ARG A 19 36.24 -15.23 -41.91
CA ARG A 19 35.22 -16.17 -41.43
C ARG A 19 33.85 -15.62 -41.83
N ALA A 20 33.20 -16.33 -42.75
CA ALA A 20 31.86 -16.07 -43.23
C ALA A 20 30.86 -15.91 -42.07
N VAL A 21 30.24 -14.73 -41.97
CA VAL A 21 29.12 -14.48 -41.06
C VAL A 21 27.87 -15.08 -41.70
N ARG A 22 27.48 -16.27 -41.26
CA ARG A 22 26.13 -16.80 -41.51
C ARG A 22 25.14 -15.94 -40.71
N GLY A 23 24.37 -15.13 -41.41
CA GLY A 23 23.18 -14.50 -40.85
C GLY A 23 22.23 -15.56 -40.32
N ARG A 24 21.95 -15.53 -39.02
CA ARG A 24 20.76 -16.13 -38.44
C ARG A 24 19.81 -14.99 -38.10
N GLY A 25 18.84 -14.82 -39.00
CA GLY A 25 17.65 -14.04 -38.73
C GLY A 25 16.79 -14.70 -37.65
N GLY A 26 15.84 -13.90 -37.16
CA GLY A 26 14.72 -14.38 -36.37
C GLY A 26 14.96 -14.37 -34.87
N CYS A 27 15.03 -13.17 -34.29
CA CYS A 27 14.56 -12.96 -32.92
C CYS A 27 13.03 -13.18 -32.91
N GLY A 28 12.62 -14.45 -32.87
CA GLY A 28 11.25 -14.83 -32.58
C GLY A 28 10.91 -14.36 -31.18
N GLY A 29 10.07 -13.33 -31.09
CA GLY A 29 9.48 -12.88 -29.84
C GLY A 29 8.78 -14.06 -29.17
N SER A 30 9.32 -14.52 -28.05
CA SER A 30 8.63 -15.44 -27.16
C SER A 30 7.40 -14.71 -26.61
N GLN A 31 6.24 -14.97 -27.20
CA GLN A 31 4.97 -14.67 -26.56
C GLN A 31 4.88 -15.59 -25.36
N THR A 32 5.10 -15.05 -24.17
CA THR A 32 4.82 -15.75 -22.92
C THR A 32 3.30 -15.98 -22.88
N ALA A 33 2.90 -17.25 -22.97
CA ALA A 33 1.51 -17.64 -22.81
C ALA A 33 0.97 -17.04 -21.48
N ALA A 34 -0.10 -16.26 -21.56
CA ALA A 34 -0.67 -15.61 -20.40
C ALA A 34 -1.09 -16.68 -19.37
N ALA A 35 -0.56 -16.57 -18.15
CA ALA A 35 -0.92 -17.47 -17.06
C ALA A 35 -2.44 -17.43 -16.80
N ALA A 36 -3.01 -18.58 -16.44
CA ALA A 36 -4.44 -18.69 -16.15
C ALA A 36 -4.88 -17.65 -15.09
N PRO A 37 -6.05 -16.99 -15.27
CA PRO A 37 -6.49 -15.92 -14.38
C PRO A 37 -6.72 -16.44 -12.97
N ARG A 38 -6.22 -15.70 -11.98
CA ARG A 38 -6.37 -16.04 -10.55
C ARG A 38 -7.43 -15.16 -9.93
N LEU A 39 -8.70 -15.53 -10.14
CA LEU A 39 -9.84 -14.74 -9.69
C LEU A 39 -10.07 -14.89 -8.18
N LYS A 40 -9.90 -13.80 -7.44
CA LYS A 40 -10.18 -13.69 -6.01
C LYS A 40 -11.46 -12.90 -5.77
N LYS A 41 -12.31 -13.42 -4.88
CA LYS A 41 -13.59 -12.80 -4.50
C LYS A 41 -13.42 -11.85 -3.32
N PHE A 42 -13.87 -10.61 -3.49
CA PHE A 42 -13.96 -9.60 -2.44
C PHE A 42 -15.42 -9.22 -2.22
N ALA A 43 -15.95 -9.49 -1.02
CA ALA A 43 -17.29 -9.05 -0.63
C ALA A 43 -17.15 -7.76 0.17
N ILE A 44 -17.62 -6.65 -0.39
CA ILE A 44 -17.43 -5.30 0.14
C ILE A 44 -18.76 -4.75 0.62
N TYR A 45 -18.76 -4.17 1.82
CA TYR A 45 -19.89 -3.41 2.35
C TYR A 45 -20.16 -2.18 1.48
N ARG A 46 -21.43 -2.00 1.08
CA ARG A 46 -21.90 -0.87 0.28
C ARG A 46 -23.11 -0.24 0.94
N TRP A 47 -23.12 1.08 0.98
CA TRP A 47 -24.25 1.88 1.42
C TRP A 47 -24.08 3.32 0.93
N ASP A 48 -25.12 3.85 0.31
CA ASP A 48 -25.14 5.21 -0.23
C ASP A 48 -26.27 6.05 0.41
N PRO A 49 -25.96 7.08 1.22
CA PRO A 49 -26.99 7.94 1.80
C PRO A 49 -27.71 8.79 0.75
N ASP A 50 -27.07 9.03 -0.41
CA ASP A 50 -27.63 9.89 -1.47
C ASP A 50 -28.76 9.19 -2.25
N LYS A 51 -28.91 7.87 -2.08
CA LYS A 51 -29.93 7.06 -2.74
C LYS A 51 -31.10 6.82 -1.77
N PRO A 52 -32.30 7.40 -2.03
CA PRO A 52 -33.45 7.23 -1.16
C PRO A 52 -33.82 5.76 -0.98
N GLY A 53 -33.89 5.31 0.27
CA GLY A 53 -34.25 3.93 0.61
C GLY A 53 -33.15 2.88 0.41
N ASP A 54 -31.91 3.27 0.10
CA ASP A 54 -30.80 2.31 0.02
C ASP A 54 -30.53 1.68 1.39
N LYS A 55 -30.24 0.37 1.36
CA LYS A 55 -29.96 -0.41 2.56
C LYS A 55 -28.53 -0.95 2.49
N PRO A 56 -27.84 -1.06 3.64
CA PRO A 56 -26.55 -1.72 3.71
C PRO A 56 -26.60 -3.10 3.05
N ARG A 57 -25.66 -3.34 2.13
CA ARG A 57 -25.57 -4.61 1.39
C ARG A 57 -24.12 -5.02 1.21
N MET A 58 -23.92 -6.31 0.93
CA MET A 58 -22.64 -6.85 0.52
C MET A 58 -22.62 -7.00 -1.00
N GLN A 59 -21.63 -6.41 -1.65
CA GLN A 59 -21.42 -6.55 -3.09
C GLN A 59 -20.11 -7.29 -3.35
N THR A 60 -20.18 -8.32 -4.19
CA THR A 60 -19.02 -9.16 -4.50
C THR A 60 -18.37 -8.71 -5.80
N TYR A 61 -17.04 -8.60 -5.80
CA TYR A 61 -16.22 -8.32 -6.97
C TYR A 61 -15.19 -9.44 -7.15
N GLU A 62 -14.90 -9.79 -8.40
CA GLU A 62 -13.87 -10.76 -8.77
C GLU A 62 -12.68 -10.03 -9.36
N VAL A 63 -11.51 -10.18 -8.74
CA VAL A 63 -10.29 -9.51 -9.17
C VAL A 63 -9.24 -10.54 -9.52
N ASP A 64 -8.66 -10.41 -10.72
CA ASP A 64 -7.52 -11.23 -11.13
C ASP A 64 -6.24 -10.80 -10.40
N LEU A 65 -5.74 -11.67 -9.52
CA LEU A 65 -4.52 -11.43 -8.73
C LEU A 65 -3.26 -11.33 -9.59
N ASN A 66 -3.25 -11.86 -10.83
CA ASN A 66 -2.12 -11.69 -11.74
C ASN A 66 -1.99 -10.25 -12.25
N LYS A 67 -3.08 -9.46 -12.19
CA LYS A 67 -3.17 -8.08 -12.68
C LYS A 67 -3.44 -7.08 -11.55
N CYS A 68 -3.16 -7.48 -10.30
CA CYS A 68 -3.40 -6.70 -9.10
C CYS A 68 -2.14 -6.66 -8.24
N GLY A 69 -1.93 -5.55 -7.53
CA GLY A 69 -0.90 -5.49 -6.50
C GLY A 69 -1.21 -6.44 -5.33
N PRO A 70 -0.21 -6.72 -4.47
CA PRO A 70 -0.32 -7.75 -3.44
C PRO A 70 -1.17 -7.34 -2.23
N MET A 71 -1.51 -6.05 -2.08
CA MET A 71 -2.21 -5.53 -0.91
C MET A 71 -3.70 -5.34 -1.18
N VAL A 72 -4.52 -5.41 -0.12
CA VAL A 72 -5.97 -5.23 -0.25
C VAL A 72 -6.33 -3.85 -0.80
N LEU A 73 -5.56 -2.81 -0.47
CA LEU A 73 -5.74 -1.49 -1.07
C LEU A 73 -5.58 -1.50 -2.59
N ASP A 74 -4.68 -2.30 -3.15
CA ASP A 74 -4.49 -2.41 -4.60
C ASP A 74 -5.73 -3.00 -5.26
N ALA A 75 -6.34 -4.02 -4.64
CA ALA A 75 -7.59 -4.59 -5.10
C ALA A 75 -8.75 -3.57 -5.04
N LEU A 76 -8.86 -2.80 -3.96
CA LEU A 76 -9.88 -1.76 -3.83
C LEU A 76 -9.74 -0.66 -4.90
N ILE A 77 -8.51 -0.23 -5.18
CA ILE A 77 -8.23 0.76 -6.23
C ILE A 77 -8.55 0.18 -7.62
N LYS A 78 -8.19 -1.07 -7.87
CA LYS A 78 -8.50 -1.75 -9.13
C LYS A 78 -10.00 -1.85 -9.36
N ILE A 79 -10.76 -2.28 -8.35
CA ILE A 79 -12.22 -2.32 -8.39
C ILE A 79 -12.77 -0.93 -8.71
N LYS A 80 -12.29 0.12 -8.02
CA LYS A 80 -12.76 1.48 -8.25
C LYS A 80 -12.48 1.99 -9.67
N ASN A 81 -11.29 1.70 -10.21
CA ASN A 81 -10.87 2.25 -11.49
C ASN A 81 -11.44 1.47 -12.68
N GLU A 82 -11.59 0.16 -12.56
CA GLU A 82 -11.90 -0.72 -13.71
C GLU A 82 -13.30 -1.35 -13.65
N MET A 83 -13.93 -1.44 -12.48
CA MET A 83 -15.18 -2.20 -12.29
C MET A 83 -16.34 -1.34 -11.80
N ASP A 84 -16.12 -0.52 -10.77
CA ASP A 84 -17.16 0.29 -10.13
C ASP A 84 -16.59 1.58 -9.53
N SER A 85 -16.71 2.67 -10.30
CA SER A 85 -16.24 4.00 -9.90
C SER A 85 -16.95 4.59 -8.69
N THR A 86 -18.13 4.06 -8.31
CA THR A 86 -18.92 4.55 -7.17
C THR A 86 -18.39 4.07 -5.82
N LEU A 87 -17.53 3.04 -5.80
CA LEU A 87 -16.94 2.51 -4.57
C LEU A 87 -16.11 3.59 -3.85
N THR A 88 -16.45 3.87 -2.59
CA THR A 88 -15.84 4.95 -1.81
C THR A 88 -15.07 4.42 -0.59
N PHE A 89 -13.81 4.85 -0.44
CA PHE A 89 -12.94 4.53 0.68
C PHE A 89 -11.85 5.60 0.87
N ARG A 90 -11.29 5.70 2.07
CA ARG A 90 -10.18 6.64 2.37
C ARG A 90 -8.82 5.98 2.17
N ARG A 91 -7.89 6.73 1.56
CA ARG A 91 -6.48 6.32 1.32
C ARG A 91 -5.59 7.54 1.09
N SER A 92 -4.33 7.45 1.51
CA SER A 92 -3.32 8.48 1.23
C SER A 92 -1.92 7.86 1.03
N CYS A 93 -1.14 7.64 2.09
CA CYS A 93 0.29 7.28 2.04
C CYS A 93 0.62 6.01 1.22
N ARG A 94 -0.01 4.87 1.56
CA ARG A 94 0.24 3.50 1.06
C ARG A 94 1.35 2.69 1.76
N GLU A 95 2.01 3.25 2.75
CA GLU A 95 3.05 2.57 3.55
C GLU A 95 2.67 2.36 5.03
N GLY A 96 1.40 2.59 5.37
CA GLY A 96 0.87 2.30 6.70
C GLY A 96 1.09 3.39 7.75
N ILE A 97 1.57 4.58 7.36
CA ILE A 97 1.89 5.65 8.32
C ILE A 97 0.69 6.54 8.69
N CYS A 98 -0.16 6.91 7.72
CA CYS A 98 -1.22 7.91 7.95
C CYS A 98 -2.49 7.40 8.66
N GLY A 99 -2.68 6.07 8.73
CA GLY A 99 -3.91 5.46 9.28
C GLY A 99 -5.20 5.64 8.44
N SER A 100 -5.20 6.36 7.32
CA SER A 100 -6.44 6.72 6.60
C SER A 100 -7.22 5.55 6.02
N CYS A 101 -6.57 4.42 5.73
CA CYS A 101 -7.21 3.23 5.13
C CYS A 101 -7.54 2.13 6.15
N ALA A 102 -7.84 2.54 7.39
CA ALA A 102 -8.31 1.65 8.44
C ALA A 102 -9.72 1.14 8.13
N MET A 103 -9.86 -0.19 8.14
CA MET A 103 -11.13 -0.89 7.87
C MET A 103 -11.07 -2.31 8.44
N ASN A 104 -12.20 -3.01 8.47
CA ASN A 104 -12.24 -4.41 8.87
C ASN A 104 -12.06 -5.31 7.64
N ILE A 105 -11.01 -6.13 7.65
CA ILE A 105 -10.66 -7.04 6.55
C ILE A 105 -10.61 -8.46 7.10
N ALA A 106 -11.47 -9.33 6.58
CA ALA A 106 -11.58 -10.73 6.99
C ALA A 106 -11.78 -10.89 8.52
N GLY A 107 -12.55 -9.99 9.14
CA GLY A 107 -12.86 -10.00 10.56
C GLY A 107 -11.88 -9.21 11.44
N GLY A 108 -10.70 -8.85 10.94
CA GLY A 108 -9.70 -8.06 11.69
C GLY A 108 -9.65 -6.59 11.29
N ASN A 109 -9.56 -5.69 12.26
CA ASN A 109 -9.31 -4.27 12.01
C ASN A 109 -7.85 -4.06 11.63
N THR A 110 -7.59 -3.53 10.44
CA THR A 110 -6.23 -3.35 9.94
C THR A 110 -6.18 -2.23 8.89
N LEU A 111 -4.98 -1.94 8.39
CA LEU A 111 -4.75 -0.97 7.33
C LEU A 111 -4.71 -1.69 5.97
N ALA A 112 -5.60 -1.32 5.06
CA ALA A 112 -5.70 -1.98 3.76
C ALA A 112 -4.40 -1.93 2.93
N CYS A 113 -3.59 -0.88 3.11
CA CYS A 113 -2.33 -0.69 2.38
C CYS A 113 -1.21 -1.65 2.75
N ILE A 114 -1.22 -2.22 3.95
CA ILE A 114 -0.20 -3.18 4.41
C ILE A 114 -0.77 -4.58 4.64
N LYS A 115 -2.09 -4.74 4.50
CA LYS A 115 -2.74 -6.04 4.56
C LYS A 115 -2.59 -6.75 3.22
N LYS A 116 -1.77 -7.80 3.20
CA LYS A 116 -1.63 -8.70 2.05
C LYS A 116 -2.96 -9.39 1.73
N ILE A 117 -3.25 -9.54 0.44
CA ILE A 117 -4.36 -10.34 -0.05
C ILE A 117 -4.09 -11.82 0.27
N ASP A 118 -5.11 -12.51 0.77
CA ASP A 118 -5.07 -13.96 0.93
C ASP A 118 -5.06 -14.65 -0.44
N GLY A 119 -4.01 -15.44 -0.70
CA GLY A 119 -3.81 -16.16 -1.96
C GLY A 119 -4.76 -17.35 -2.18
N ASP A 120 -5.50 -17.78 -1.15
CA ASP A 120 -6.52 -18.83 -1.26
C ASP A 120 -7.74 -18.32 -2.05
N LEU A 121 -7.90 -18.77 -3.28
CA LEU A 121 -8.98 -18.31 -4.17
C LEU A 121 -10.38 -18.79 -3.75
N THR A 122 -10.46 -19.83 -2.91
CA THR A 122 -11.75 -20.38 -2.46
C THR A 122 -12.42 -19.52 -1.40
N LYS A 123 -11.61 -18.79 -0.62
CA LYS A 123 -12.10 -17.93 0.46
C LYS A 123 -12.48 -16.55 -0.07
N VAL A 124 -13.64 -16.06 0.36
CA VAL A 124 -14.08 -14.70 0.08
C VAL A 124 -13.51 -13.75 1.13
N THR A 125 -12.78 -12.72 0.69
CA THR A 125 -12.31 -11.66 1.58
C THR A 125 -13.45 -10.67 1.83
N LYS A 126 -14.00 -10.67 3.04
CA LYS A 126 -15.02 -9.70 3.45
C LYS A 126 -14.37 -8.40 3.92
N ILE A 127 -14.87 -7.27 3.44
CA ILE A 127 -14.37 -5.93 3.78
C ILE A 127 -15.55 -5.10 4.29
N TYR A 128 -15.42 -4.60 5.51
CA TYR A 128 -16.39 -3.72 6.18
C TYR A 128 -15.71 -2.42 6.61
N PRO A 129 -16.47 -1.33 6.80
CA PRO A 129 -15.97 -0.16 7.51
C PRO A 129 -15.53 -0.52 8.94
N LEU A 130 -14.88 0.42 9.63
CA LEU A 130 -14.55 0.22 11.04
C LEU A 130 -15.82 -0.07 11.85
N PRO A 131 -15.81 -1.10 12.72
CA PRO A 131 -16.99 -1.50 13.47
C PRO A 131 -17.39 -0.43 14.48
N HIS A 132 -18.69 -0.39 14.82
CA HIS A 132 -19.27 0.54 15.80
C HIS A 132 -19.07 2.04 15.49
N MET A 133 -18.80 2.40 14.23
CA MET A 133 -18.79 3.78 13.76
C MET A 133 -19.97 4.02 12.83
N TYR A 134 -20.52 5.24 12.86
CA TYR A 134 -21.47 5.66 11.82
C TYR A 134 -20.75 5.70 10.48
N VAL A 135 -21.39 5.14 9.46
CA VAL A 135 -20.86 5.14 8.10
C VAL A 135 -21.35 6.40 7.40
N VAL A 136 -20.47 7.09 6.69
CA VAL A 136 -20.83 8.20 5.80
C VAL A 136 -21.21 7.67 4.43
N LYS A 137 -20.38 6.80 3.84
CA LYS A 137 -20.65 6.12 2.56
C LYS A 137 -19.72 4.93 2.41
N ASP A 138 -20.23 3.78 1.98
CA ASP A 138 -19.44 2.55 1.76
C ASP A 138 -18.45 2.24 2.92
N LEU A 139 -17.15 2.35 2.68
CA LEU A 139 -16.08 2.03 3.64
C LEU A 139 -15.57 3.27 4.40
N VAL A 140 -16.29 4.39 4.34
CA VAL A 140 -15.90 5.66 4.97
C VAL A 140 -16.69 5.85 6.27
N PRO A 141 -16.07 5.62 7.44
CA PRO A 141 -16.68 5.95 8.72
C PRO A 141 -16.58 7.45 9.03
N ASP A 142 -17.51 7.95 9.84
CA ASP A 142 -17.40 9.23 10.51
C ASP A 142 -16.41 9.13 11.67
N LEU A 143 -15.38 10.00 11.64
CA LEU A 143 -14.33 10.07 12.65
C LEU A 143 -14.49 11.30 13.57
N SER A 144 -15.58 12.06 13.44
CA SER A 144 -15.79 13.30 14.19
C SER A 144 -15.77 13.06 15.72
N ASN A 145 -16.46 12.02 16.18
CA ASN A 145 -16.45 11.65 17.61
C ASN A 145 -15.06 11.19 18.09
N PHE A 146 -14.34 10.43 17.27
CA PHE A 146 -12.98 9.98 17.58
C PHE A 146 -12.03 11.18 17.78
N TYR A 147 -12.07 12.17 16.89
CA TYR A 147 -11.25 13.37 17.01
C TYR A 147 -11.70 14.29 18.16
N ALA A 148 -13.00 14.34 18.46
CA ALA A 148 -13.49 15.08 19.62
C ALA A 148 -12.93 14.50 20.94
N GLN A 149 -12.90 13.18 21.08
CA GLN A 149 -12.28 12.52 22.23
C GLN A 149 -10.77 12.77 22.29
N TYR A 150 -10.07 12.68 21.16
CA TYR A 150 -8.63 12.99 21.11
C TYR A 150 -8.33 14.45 21.49
N LYS A 151 -9.19 15.40 21.10
CA LYS A 151 -9.04 16.80 21.50
C LYS A 151 -9.24 17.00 23.01
N SER A 152 -10.12 16.21 23.64
CA SER A 152 -10.45 16.37 25.07
C SER A 152 -9.30 16.10 26.03
N ILE A 153 -8.32 15.28 25.62
CA ILE A 153 -7.12 15.02 26.43
C ILE A 153 -6.06 16.12 26.30
N GLU A 154 -6.30 17.11 25.44
CA GLU A 154 -5.40 18.24 25.20
C GLU A 154 -3.95 17.79 24.92
N PRO A 155 -3.72 17.06 23.81
CA PRO A 155 -2.48 16.33 23.55
C PRO A 155 -1.35 17.24 23.04
N TYR A 156 -1.03 18.26 23.83
CA TYR A 156 0.03 19.22 23.59
C TYR A 156 0.82 19.46 24.89
N LEU A 157 2.03 20.01 24.77
CA LEU A 157 2.89 20.26 25.93
C LEU A 157 2.29 21.40 26.77
N LYS A 158 1.97 21.12 28.03
CA LYS A 158 1.48 22.12 28.99
C LYS A 158 2.59 22.48 29.97
N LYS A 159 2.96 23.77 30.04
CA LYS A 159 3.92 24.30 31.02
C LYS A 159 3.27 25.37 31.88
N LYS A 160 3.79 25.51 33.11
CA LYS A 160 3.37 26.58 34.03
C LYS A 160 4.01 27.93 33.66
N ASP A 161 5.21 27.90 33.08
CA ASP A 161 5.96 29.08 32.66
C ASP A 161 6.32 28.95 31.18
N GLU A 162 5.85 29.93 30.39
CA GLU A 162 6.01 30.02 28.93
C GLU A 162 7.02 31.11 28.52
N SER A 163 7.64 31.81 29.48
CA SER A 163 8.55 32.94 29.23
C SER A 163 9.78 32.61 28.36
N LYS A 164 10.10 31.31 28.24
CA LYS A 164 11.22 30.74 27.48
C LYS A 164 10.81 30.07 26.17
N GLU A 165 9.53 30.07 25.80
CA GLU A 165 9.07 29.47 24.55
C GLU A 165 9.80 30.08 23.34
N GLY A 166 10.32 29.23 22.45
CA GLY A 166 11.05 29.63 21.25
C GLY A 166 12.45 30.22 21.48
N LYS A 167 12.88 30.46 22.73
CA LYS A 167 14.20 31.02 23.03
C LYS A 167 15.30 29.96 23.10
N GLU A 168 14.99 28.79 23.68
CA GLU A 168 15.92 27.68 23.84
C GLU A 168 15.16 26.33 23.84
N GLN A 169 15.89 25.24 23.56
CA GLN A 169 15.34 23.89 23.71
C GLN A 169 15.19 23.55 25.20
N TYR A 170 14.18 22.75 25.54
CA TYR A 170 14.01 22.29 26.91
C TYR A 170 14.91 21.10 27.21
N LEU A 171 15.65 21.17 28.32
CA LEU A 171 16.50 20.07 28.77
C LEU A 171 15.64 18.85 29.16
N GLN A 172 15.92 17.70 28.57
CA GLN A 172 15.36 16.40 28.90
C GLN A 172 16.50 15.38 28.90
N SER A 173 16.66 14.60 29.99
CA SER A 173 17.69 13.55 30.03
C SER A 173 17.28 12.36 29.16
N ILE A 174 18.25 11.50 28.84
CA ILE A 174 18.00 10.27 28.06
C ILE A 174 17.06 9.33 28.84
N GLU A 175 17.26 9.21 30.16
CA GLU A 175 16.45 8.37 31.03
C GLU A 175 14.99 8.86 31.10
N ASP A 176 14.77 10.17 31.11
CA ASP A 176 13.41 10.73 31.11
C ASP A 176 12.74 10.61 29.74
N ARG A 177 13.50 10.73 28.64
CA ARG A 177 12.98 10.49 27.29
C ARG A 177 12.53 9.04 27.09
N GLN A 178 13.21 8.08 27.71
CA GLN A 178 12.88 6.65 27.62
C GLN A 178 11.58 6.26 28.35
N LYS A 179 11.05 7.11 29.23
CA LYS A 179 9.78 6.86 29.95
C LYS A 179 8.54 7.22 29.13
N LEU A 180 8.70 7.87 27.98
CA LEU A 180 7.63 8.29 27.05
C LEU A 180 7.46 7.27 25.92
#